data_AF-A0A4R9M322-F1
#
_entry.id   AF-A0A4R9M322-F1
#
_cell.length_a   1.000
_cell.length_b   1.000
_cell.length_c   1.000
_cell.angle_alpha   90.00
_cell.angle_beta   90.00
_cell.angle_gamma   90.00
#
_symmetry.space_group_name_H-M   'P 1'
#
loop_
_entity.id
_entity.type
_entity.pdbx_description
1 polymer ?
#
loop_
_entity_poly.entity_id
_entity_poly.type
_entity_poly.pdbx_seq_one_letter_code
_entity_poly.pdbx_strand_id
1 'polypeptide(L)'
;MPLPSLTAFQEEFLSGKPLRKDYVHFSEVNCHDLDVWIGRISRTVSLEFLHEIIFTILNELLVNGCKANAKRVFFQQRGFDIRSESDYSKAIPLFKHEFGHNRSGIFASLESSPFTISLETQNYPNFIEFRVKNNACILPEEKQRIEIRVKSSEKYKNINDAYKESVDNEESSGLGIVLIHILLRNSGIKNQFFELMTTDDYTEVTIRIPKLLLPLESQNRIRALLIKEVEGLPPLSPQIQKLIQLSEEKDIDWPKLAKEIQKEPAITAEILKVANSPIFGVHTKVTLVVEALKRIGLHNIESIFLALGARKILNSKYSKQVAIWSHSLKTSVYSRFLSEEGKEYLKYADVASICGLLHDLGRMILLSLDLSLIQQIRILRSDESNELSEWVEEYTLGITHSEIGAMIAKKWNFPEEIVDVILYHHKPWQCKSKNAPICRMIYLSDILANTNKGKGNYYTIEPEILASFGIYEEKKYREIQERFKNRFEEHKDEFEELFH
;
A
#
# COMPACT_ATOMS: atom_id res chain seq x y z
N MET A 1 -23.68 -3.64 -7.95
CA MET A 1 -23.50 -2.36 -8.65
C MET A 1 -22.01 -2.19 -8.95
N PRO A 2 -21.61 -1.70 -10.13
CA PRO A 2 -20.22 -1.33 -10.33
C PRO A 2 -19.83 -0.29 -9.27
N LEU A 3 -18.69 -0.49 -8.62
CA LEU A 3 -18.18 0.46 -7.65
C LEU A 3 -17.98 1.82 -8.35
N PRO A 4 -18.28 2.96 -7.69
CA PRO A 4 -18.01 4.28 -8.24
C PRO A 4 -16.52 4.43 -8.62
N SER A 5 -16.15 5.42 -9.43
CA SER A 5 -14.73 5.70 -9.68
C SER A 5 -14.01 5.96 -8.36
N LEU A 6 -12.71 5.60 -8.27
CA LEU A 6 -11.94 5.80 -7.04
C LEU A 6 -12.03 7.23 -6.51
N THR A 7 -11.96 8.23 -7.39
CA THR A 7 -12.05 9.65 -7.03
C THR A 7 -13.41 10.01 -6.44
N ALA A 8 -14.50 9.54 -7.03
CA ALA A 8 -15.84 9.79 -6.51
C ALA A 8 -16.04 9.13 -5.13
N PHE A 9 -15.53 7.90 -4.98
CA PHE A 9 -15.53 7.21 -3.68
C PHE A 9 -14.73 7.97 -2.63
N GLN A 10 -13.54 8.47 -2.98
CA GLN A 10 -12.67 9.24 -2.10
C GLN A 10 -13.35 10.54 -1.66
N GLU A 11 -13.93 11.29 -2.59
CA GLU A 11 -14.63 12.54 -2.28
C GLU A 11 -15.84 12.30 -1.36
N GLU A 12 -16.63 11.26 -1.64
CA GLU A 12 -17.76 10.90 -0.79
C GLU A 12 -17.31 10.48 0.61
N PHE A 13 -16.29 9.62 0.71
CA PHE A 13 -15.75 9.18 1.99
C PHE A 13 -15.14 10.34 2.79
N LEU A 14 -14.34 11.20 2.14
CA LEU A 14 -13.70 12.36 2.75
C LEU A 14 -14.71 13.43 3.18
N SER A 15 -15.91 13.48 2.56
CA SER A 15 -17.00 14.36 2.99
C SER A 15 -17.53 14.06 4.40
N GLY A 16 -17.21 12.89 4.96
CA GLY A 16 -17.67 12.44 6.27
C GLY A 16 -19.08 11.86 6.28
N LYS A 17 -19.71 11.71 5.10
CA LYS A 17 -20.98 10.98 4.95
C LYS A 17 -20.77 9.48 5.23
N PRO A 18 -21.72 8.80 5.89
CA PRO A 18 -21.63 7.36 6.10
C PRO A 18 -21.82 6.62 4.77
N LEU A 19 -20.88 5.73 4.46
CA LEU A 19 -20.98 4.79 3.35
C LEU A 19 -21.52 3.45 3.87
N ARG A 20 -22.58 2.93 3.28
CA ARG A 20 -23.27 1.73 3.76
C ARG A 20 -23.38 0.63 2.71
N LYS A 21 -23.19 -0.62 3.14
CA LYS A 21 -23.47 -1.84 2.39
C LYS A 21 -24.34 -2.77 3.23
N ASP A 22 -25.41 -3.29 2.64
CA ASP A 22 -26.30 -4.26 3.27
C ASP A 22 -26.09 -5.66 2.67
N TYR A 23 -26.18 -6.68 3.51
CA TYR A 23 -25.97 -8.09 3.18
C TYR A 23 -27.10 -8.92 3.79
N VAL A 24 -27.60 -9.89 3.03
CA VAL A 24 -28.54 -10.91 3.54
C VAL A 24 -27.80 -12.20 3.90
N HIS A 25 -26.83 -12.57 3.06
CA HIS A 25 -25.82 -13.58 3.35
C HIS A 25 -24.43 -13.04 2.98
N PHE A 26 -23.37 -13.61 3.54
CA PHE A 26 -21.99 -13.23 3.24
C PHE A 26 -21.24 -14.43 2.64
N SER A 27 -20.91 -14.35 1.35
CA SER A 27 -20.28 -15.41 0.54
C SER A 27 -18.89 -15.00 0.03
N GLU A 28 -18.19 -15.90 -0.68
CA GLU A 28 -16.88 -15.62 -1.28
C GLU A 28 -16.90 -14.43 -2.24
N VAL A 29 -17.98 -14.23 -3.02
CA VAL A 29 -18.12 -13.07 -3.91
C VAL A 29 -18.18 -11.77 -3.10
N ASN A 30 -18.90 -11.78 -1.97
CA ASN A 30 -18.99 -10.62 -1.08
C ASN A 30 -17.66 -10.32 -0.36
N CYS A 31 -16.81 -11.34 -0.21
CA CYS A 31 -15.48 -11.23 0.38
C CYS A 31 -14.56 -10.36 -0.51
N HIS A 32 -14.58 -10.59 -1.82
CA HIS A 32 -13.84 -9.74 -2.78
C HIS A 32 -14.34 -8.29 -2.77
N ASP A 33 -15.66 -8.08 -2.75
CA ASP A 33 -16.25 -6.74 -2.68
C ASP A 33 -15.91 -6.00 -1.39
N LEU A 34 -15.74 -6.73 -0.27
CA LEU A 34 -15.29 -6.19 1.01
C LEU A 34 -13.82 -5.79 0.94
N ASP A 35 -12.98 -6.65 0.37
CA ASP A 35 -11.54 -6.41 0.20
C ASP A 35 -11.26 -5.13 -0.60
N VAL A 36 -11.93 -4.98 -1.76
CA VAL A 36 -11.82 -3.76 -2.59
C VAL A 36 -12.32 -2.53 -1.84
N TRP A 37 -13.42 -2.65 -1.08
CA TRP A 37 -13.99 -1.54 -0.31
C TRP A 37 -13.06 -1.07 0.80
N ILE A 38 -12.50 -2.00 1.57
CA ILE A 38 -11.51 -1.70 2.61
C ILE A 38 -10.25 -1.12 2.00
N GLY A 39 -9.76 -1.67 0.88
CA GLY A 39 -8.61 -1.14 0.16
C GLY A 39 -8.80 0.31 -0.28
N ARG A 40 -10.00 0.68 -0.76
CA ARG A 40 -10.29 2.08 -1.11
C ARG A 40 -10.33 2.98 0.11
N ILE A 41 -10.96 2.57 1.21
CA ILE A 41 -10.99 3.34 2.46
C ILE A 41 -9.58 3.53 3.01
N SER A 42 -8.84 2.43 3.18
CA SER A 42 -7.51 2.42 3.75
C SER A 42 -6.54 3.26 2.92
N ARG A 43 -6.63 3.23 1.57
CA ARG A 43 -5.84 4.11 0.69
C ARG A 43 -6.20 5.58 0.78
N THR A 44 -7.48 5.89 0.98
CA THR A 44 -7.95 7.28 1.07
C THR A 44 -7.38 8.02 2.28
N VAL A 45 -7.09 7.29 3.35
CA VAL A 45 -6.63 7.80 4.65
C VAL A 45 -5.24 7.30 5.05
N SER A 46 -4.56 6.61 4.14
CA SER A 46 -3.20 6.09 4.32
C SER A 46 -3.05 5.14 5.51
N LEU A 47 -3.99 4.20 5.63
CA LEU A 47 -4.03 3.11 6.62
C LEU A 47 -3.96 1.72 5.96
N GLU A 48 -3.32 1.58 4.81
CA GLU A 48 -3.26 0.35 4.01
C GLU A 48 -2.65 -0.83 4.78
N PHE A 49 -1.84 -0.58 5.80
CA PHE A 49 -1.30 -1.63 6.68
C PHE A 49 -2.30 -2.35 7.53
N LEU A 50 -3.31 -1.61 7.93
CA LEU A 50 -4.41 -2.15 8.68
C LEU A 50 -5.38 -2.83 7.73
N HIS A 51 -5.17 -2.83 6.40
CA HIS A 51 -6.07 -3.47 5.45
C HIS A 51 -6.32 -4.91 5.86
N GLU A 52 -5.29 -5.74 5.97
CA GLU A 52 -5.44 -7.18 6.32
C GLU A 52 -6.12 -7.36 7.69
N ILE A 53 -5.78 -6.51 8.66
CA ILE A 53 -6.34 -6.55 10.01
C ILE A 53 -7.83 -6.17 9.99
N ILE A 54 -8.17 -5.03 9.37
CA ILE A 54 -9.53 -4.53 9.20
C ILE A 54 -10.35 -5.54 8.40
N PHE A 55 -9.81 -6.09 7.31
CA PHE A 55 -10.44 -7.13 6.52
C PHE A 55 -10.72 -8.37 7.35
N THR A 56 -9.73 -8.89 8.07
CA THR A 56 -9.90 -10.07 8.94
C THR A 56 -10.99 -9.83 9.98
N ILE A 57 -10.96 -8.66 10.64
CA ILE A 57 -11.93 -8.28 11.68
C ILE A 57 -13.34 -8.16 11.08
N LEU A 58 -13.52 -7.39 10.00
CA LEU A 58 -14.83 -7.15 9.39
C LEU A 58 -15.40 -8.41 8.76
N ASN A 59 -14.58 -9.21 8.08
CA ASN A 59 -14.97 -10.50 7.53
C ASN A 59 -15.48 -11.43 8.63
N GLU A 60 -14.76 -11.55 9.74
CA GLU A 60 -15.18 -12.37 10.89
C GLU A 60 -16.51 -11.89 11.49
N LEU A 61 -16.70 -10.57 11.64
CA LEU A 61 -17.95 -10.00 12.15
C LEU A 61 -19.14 -10.27 11.22
N LEU A 62 -18.96 -10.08 9.91
CA LEU A 62 -20.01 -10.30 8.90
C LEU A 62 -20.39 -11.78 8.80
N VAL A 63 -19.40 -12.67 8.78
CA VAL A 63 -19.62 -14.13 8.76
C VAL A 63 -20.34 -14.59 10.03
N ASN A 64 -19.98 -14.07 11.21
CA ASN A 64 -20.64 -14.41 12.46
C ASN A 64 -22.07 -13.88 12.54
N GLY A 65 -22.32 -12.67 12.03
CA GLY A 65 -23.69 -12.15 11.85
C GLY A 65 -24.54 -13.06 10.96
N CYS A 66 -23.97 -13.54 9.85
CA CYS A 66 -24.67 -14.42 8.92
C CYS A 66 -25.01 -15.77 9.56
N LYS A 67 -24.07 -16.36 10.32
CA LYS A 67 -24.31 -17.60 11.08
C LYS A 67 -25.39 -17.41 12.16
N ALA A 68 -25.41 -16.24 12.81
CA ALA A 68 -26.42 -15.90 13.81
C ALA A 68 -27.83 -15.83 13.17
N ASN A 69 -27.94 -15.20 12.00
CA ASN A 69 -29.21 -15.09 11.27
C ASN A 69 -29.65 -16.47 10.74
N ALA A 70 -28.72 -17.25 10.19
CA ALA A 70 -28.96 -18.61 9.72
C ALA A 70 -29.54 -19.51 10.83
N LYS A 71 -28.97 -19.43 12.04
CA LYS A 71 -29.52 -20.13 13.22
C LYS A 71 -30.97 -19.76 13.48
N ARG A 72 -31.31 -18.48 13.46
CA ARG A 72 -32.66 -17.99 13.75
C ARG A 72 -33.68 -18.51 12.74
N VAL A 73 -33.36 -18.42 11.46
CA VAL A 73 -34.21 -18.96 10.39
C VAL A 73 -34.39 -20.48 10.53
N PHE A 74 -33.31 -21.20 10.82
CA PHE A 74 -33.35 -22.65 11.03
C PHE A 74 -34.26 -23.05 12.20
N PHE A 75 -34.16 -22.36 13.33
CA PHE A 75 -35.01 -22.61 14.50
C PHE A 75 -36.48 -22.31 14.18
N GLN A 76 -36.77 -21.18 13.53
CA GLN A 76 -38.13 -20.81 13.13
C GLN A 76 -38.76 -21.83 12.17
N GLN A 77 -38.03 -22.29 11.16
CA GLN A 77 -38.53 -23.27 10.18
C GLN A 77 -38.83 -24.63 10.80
N ARG A 78 -38.15 -25.00 11.90
CA ARG A 78 -38.34 -26.27 12.60
C ARG A 78 -39.22 -26.17 13.84
N GLY A 79 -39.76 -24.98 14.13
CA GLY A 79 -40.62 -24.74 15.28
C GLY A 79 -39.91 -24.87 16.64
N PHE A 80 -38.59 -24.67 16.68
CA PHE A 80 -37.83 -24.62 17.93
C PHE A 80 -37.86 -23.19 18.51
N ASP A 81 -38.01 -23.07 19.83
CA ASP A 81 -37.80 -21.79 20.50
C ASP A 81 -36.31 -21.56 20.77
N ILE A 82 -35.72 -20.56 20.09
CA ILE A 82 -34.31 -20.23 20.25
C ILE A 82 -33.96 -19.68 21.64
N ARG A 83 -34.96 -19.24 22.42
CA ARG A 83 -34.79 -18.77 23.81
C ARG A 83 -34.95 -19.91 24.83
N SER A 84 -35.33 -21.11 24.40
CA SER A 84 -35.46 -22.30 25.26
C SER A 84 -34.16 -23.08 25.28
N GLU A 85 -33.56 -23.25 26.46
CA GLU A 85 -32.30 -24.00 26.65
C GLU A 85 -32.41 -25.46 26.17
N SER A 86 -33.59 -26.08 26.35
CA SER A 86 -33.85 -27.46 25.92
C SER A 86 -33.90 -27.59 24.41
N ASP A 87 -34.59 -26.67 23.72
CA ASP A 87 -34.70 -26.68 22.26
C ASP A 87 -33.37 -26.28 21.63
N TYR A 88 -32.68 -25.29 22.20
CA TYR A 88 -31.36 -24.86 21.76
C TYR A 88 -30.35 -26.03 21.78
N SER A 89 -30.28 -26.78 22.87
CA SER A 89 -29.37 -27.93 23.00
C SER A 89 -29.65 -29.03 21.96
N LYS A 90 -30.91 -29.22 21.55
CA LYS A 90 -31.30 -30.21 20.53
C LYS A 90 -31.07 -29.72 19.10
N ALA A 91 -31.34 -28.45 18.84
CA ALA A 91 -31.33 -27.88 17.50
C ALA A 91 -29.92 -27.52 17.00
N ILE A 92 -28.98 -27.18 17.89
CA ILE A 92 -27.62 -26.78 17.51
C ILE A 92 -26.82 -27.87 16.78
N PRO A 93 -26.79 -29.14 17.23
CA PRO A 93 -26.11 -30.21 16.49
C PRO A 93 -26.68 -30.40 15.07
N LEU A 94 -28.02 -30.30 14.93
CA LEU A 94 -28.71 -30.39 13.65
C LEU A 94 -28.34 -29.22 12.73
N PHE A 95 -28.31 -28.00 13.28
CA PHE A 95 -27.86 -26.81 12.56
C PHE A 95 -26.41 -26.95 12.09
N LYS A 96 -25.50 -27.44 12.94
CA LYS A 96 -24.08 -27.64 12.58
C LYS A 96 -23.94 -28.60 11.41
N HIS A 97 -24.65 -29.73 11.44
CA HIS A 97 -24.65 -30.72 10.35
C HIS A 97 -25.18 -30.10 9.04
N GLU A 98 -26.29 -29.37 9.09
CA GLU A 98 -26.91 -28.79 7.90
C GLU A 98 -26.13 -27.60 7.33
N PHE A 99 -25.58 -26.74 8.18
CA PHE A 99 -24.71 -25.64 7.77
C PHE A 99 -23.38 -26.12 7.16
N GLY A 100 -22.95 -27.33 7.51
CA GLY A 100 -21.79 -27.99 6.91
C GLY A 100 -22.08 -28.62 5.55
N HIS A 101 -23.30 -29.14 5.31
CA HIS A 101 -23.60 -30.00 4.15
C HIS A 101 -24.60 -29.38 3.15
N ASN A 102 -25.39 -28.38 3.56
CA ASN A 102 -26.45 -27.76 2.75
C ASN A 102 -26.49 -26.23 2.92
N ARG A 103 -25.36 -25.55 2.68
CA ARG A 103 -25.28 -24.08 2.80
C ARG A 103 -26.24 -23.35 1.87
N SER A 104 -26.41 -23.84 0.64
CA SER A 104 -27.26 -23.20 -0.38
C SER A 104 -28.73 -23.13 0.05
N GLY A 105 -29.25 -24.19 0.68
CA GLY A 105 -30.63 -24.20 1.19
C GLY A 105 -30.86 -23.23 2.36
N ILE A 106 -29.86 -23.10 3.24
CA ILE A 106 -29.89 -22.14 4.35
C ILE A 106 -29.82 -20.69 3.82
N PHE A 107 -28.97 -20.43 2.82
CA PHE A 107 -28.86 -19.09 2.23
C PHE A 107 -30.13 -18.69 1.47
N ALA A 108 -30.75 -19.60 0.72
CA ALA A 108 -32.06 -19.35 0.11
C ALA A 108 -33.16 -19.05 1.15
N SER A 109 -33.10 -19.74 2.29
CA SER A 109 -34.01 -19.48 3.42
C SER A 109 -33.76 -18.11 4.08
N LEU A 110 -32.51 -17.64 4.10
CA LEU A 110 -32.16 -16.31 4.58
C LEU A 110 -32.67 -15.19 3.66
N GLU A 111 -32.62 -15.39 2.33
CA GLU A 111 -33.13 -14.42 1.36
C GLU A 111 -34.62 -14.09 1.51
N SER A 112 -35.40 -15.06 2.02
CA SER A 112 -36.83 -14.87 2.31
C SER A 112 -37.12 -14.42 3.74
N SER A 113 -36.08 -14.18 4.54
CA SER A 113 -36.19 -13.80 5.95
C SER A 113 -36.07 -12.28 6.15
N PRO A 114 -36.52 -11.73 7.29
CA PRO A 114 -36.34 -10.31 7.60
C PRO A 114 -34.91 -9.96 8.06
N PHE A 115 -34.00 -10.94 8.15
CA PHE A 115 -32.68 -10.74 8.74
C PHE A 115 -31.69 -10.14 7.74
N THR A 116 -31.00 -9.08 8.15
CA THR A 116 -29.99 -8.36 7.36
C THR A 116 -28.82 -7.92 8.24
N ILE A 117 -27.67 -7.79 7.60
CA ILE A 117 -26.44 -7.28 8.20
C ILE A 117 -26.01 -6.07 7.40
N SER A 118 -25.67 -4.99 8.08
CA SER A 118 -25.21 -3.76 7.47
C SER A 118 -23.78 -3.47 7.92
N LEU A 119 -22.91 -3.16 6.97
CA LEU A 119 -21.60 -2.57 7.20
C LEU A 119 -21.70 -1.10 6.83
N GLU A 120 -21.42 -0.24 7.79
CA GLU A 120 -21.30 1.20 7.57
C GLU A 120 -19.88 1.66 7.89
N THR A 121 -19.36 2.59 7.10
CA THR A 121 -18.07 3.22 7.37
C THR A 121 -18.21 4.73 7.30
N GLN A 122 -17.63 5.42 8.28
CA GLN A 122 -17.67 6.87 8.35
C GLN A 122 -16.30 7.45 8.70
N ASN A 123 -15.91 8.50 7.96
CA ASN A 123 -14.67 9.23 8.18
C ASN A 123 -14.89 10.36 9.19
N TYR A 124 -14.22 10.28 10.35
CA TYR A 124 -14.18 11.36 11.33
C TYR A 124 -12.81 12.05 11.32
N PRO A 125 -12.66 13.26 11.89
CA PRO A 125 -11.37 13.97 11.90
C PRO A 125 -10.22 13.16 12.49
N ASN A 126 -10.45 12.42 13.58
CA ASN A 126 -9.39 11.74 14.35
C ASN A 126 -9.38 10.21 14.20
N PHE A 127 -10.44 9.62 13.64
CA PHE A 127 -10.57 8.18 13.50
C PHE A 127 -11.47 7.83 12.32
N ILE A 128 -11.48 6.56 11.95
CA ILE A 128 -12.43 5.98 11.00
C ILE A 128 -13.29 5.00 11.78
N GLU A 129 -14.59 5.12 11.62
CA GLU A 129 -15.54 4.24 12.28
C GLU A 129 -16.06 3.21 11.28
N PHE A 130 -15.97 1.93 11.66
CA PHE A 130 -16.63 0.83 11.00
C PHE A 130 -17.72 0.31 11.93
N ARG A 131 -18.97 0.29 11.47
CA ARG A 131 -20.11 -0.26 12.19
C ARG A 131 -20.65 -1.49 11.47
N VAL A 132 -20.66 -2.63 12.15
CA VAL A 132 -21.33 -3.84 11.68
C VAL A 132 -22.58 -4.03 12.52
N LYS A 133 -23.74 -3.79 11.93
CA LYS A 133 -25.04 -3.93 12.59
C LYS A 133 -25.81 -5.10 12.02
N ASN A 134 -26.16 -6.04 12.89
CA ASN A 134 -27.03 -7.17 12.59
C ASN A 134 -28.40 -6.92 13.24
N ASN A 135 -29.49 -6.98 12.48
CA ASN A 135 -30.86 -6.77 12.98
C ASN A 135 -31.44 -7.99 13.74
N ALA A 136 -30.56 -8.66 14.50
CA ALA A 136 -30.88 -9.79 15.33
C ALA A 136 -30.42 -9.50 16.77
N CYS A 137 -31.33 -9.72 17.73
CA CYS A 137 -31.02 -9.69 19.16
C CYS A 137 -29.93 -10.69 19.52
N ILE A 138 -29.01 -10.35 20.41
CA ILE A 138 -28.10 -11.34 20.99
C ILE A 138 -28.83 -12.21 22.03
N LEU A 139 -28.66 -13.53 21.99
CA LEU A 139 -29.25 -14.39 23.02
C LEU A 139 -28.50 -14.22 24.36
N PRO A 140 -29.15 -14.36 25.53
CA PRO A 140 -28.49 -14.26 26.84
C PRO A 140 -27.24 -15.16 26.98
N GLU A 141 -27.27 -16.37 26.42
CA GLU A 141 -26.17 -17.32 26.41
C GLU A 141 -25.05 -16.89 25.45
N GLU A 142 -25.40 -16.27 24.31
CA GLU A 142 -24.44 -15.65 23.41
C GLU A 142 -23.74 -14.47 24.11
N LYS A 143 -24.50 -13.62 24.81
CA LYS A 143 -23.97 -12.48 25.57
C LYS A 143 -23.02 -12.90 26.69
N GLN A 144 -23.42 -13.87 27.53
CA GLN A 144 -22.55 -14.38 28.60
C GLN A 144 -21.24 -14.96 28.06
N ARG A 145 -21.29 -15.69 26.94
CA ARG A 145 -20.09 -16.23 26.28
C ARG A 145 -19.17 -15.12 25.77
N ILE A 146 -19.73 -14.07 25.16
CA ILE A 146 -18.93 -12.92 24.72
C ILE A 146 -18.26 -12.24 25.92
N GLU A 147 -19.00 -11.95 26.99
CA GLU A 147 -18.46 -11.29 28.19
C GLU A 147 -17.33 -12.08 28.85
N ILE A 148 -17.47 -13.41 28.98
CA ILE A 148 -16.44 -14.29 29.54
C ILE A 148 -15.18 -14.25 28.67
N ARG A 149 -15.33 -14.30 27.33
CA ARG A 149 -14.20 -14.35 26.40
C ARG A 149 -13.51 -12.99 26.21
N VAL A 150 -14.26 -11.89 26.25
CA VAL A 150 -13.66 -10.54 26.27
C VAL A 150 -12.79 -10.38 27.53
N LYS A 151 -13.27 -10.82 28.70
CA LYS A 151 -12.47 -10.82 29.94
C LYS A 151 -11.27 -11.76 29.88
N SER A 152 -11.38 -12.92 29.22
CA SER A 152 -10.22 -13.82 29.07
C SER A 152 -9.20 -13.30 28.05
N SER A 153 -9.62 -12.48 27.08
CA SER A 153 -8.75 -11.90 26.05
C SER A 153 -7.61 -11.04 26.59
N GLU A 154 -7.82 -10.38 27.74
CA GLU A 154 -6.78 -9.58 28.40
C GLU A 154 -5.59 -10.42 28.89
N LYS A 155 -5.82 -11.72 29.14
CA LYS A 155 -4.82 -12.66 29.65
C LYS A 155 -3.92 -13.23 28.55
N TYR A 156 -4.39 -13.28 27.30
CA TYR A 156 -3.62 -13.84 26.20
C TYR A 156 -2.52 -12.88 25.76
N LYS A 157 -1.29 -13.41 25.64
CA LYS A 157 -0.15 -12.64 25.14
C LYS A 157 -0.04 -12.71 23.61
N ASN A 158 -0.56 -13.75 22.98
CA ASN A 158 -0.48 -13.96 21.54
C ASN A 158 -1.60 -14.89 21.03
N ILE A 159 -1.77 -14.93 19.70
CA ILE A 159 -2.85 -15.66 19.02
C ILE A 159 -2.79 -17.17 19.31
N ASN A 160 -1.59 -17.75 19.43
CA ASN A 160 -1.39 -19.19 19.70
C ASN A 160 -1.95 -19.61 21.06
N ASP A 161 -1.86 -18.76 22.08
CA ASP A 161 -2.43 -19.03 23.40
C ASP A 161 -3.98 -19.09 23.32
N ALA A 162 -4.59 -18.19 22.54
CA ALA A 162 -6.04 -18.17 22.33
C ALA A 162 -6.54 -19.38 21.52
N TYR A 163 -5.76 -19.85 20.54
CA TYR A 163 -6.11 -21.04 19.76
C TYR A 163 -6.06 -22.33 20.61
N LYS A 164 -5.05 -22.52 21.45
CA LYS A 164 -4.92 -23.73 22.28
C LYS A 164 -6.12 -23.96 23.20
N GLU A 165 -6.61 -22.91 23.87
CA GLU A 165 -7.75 -23.00 24.79
C GLU A 165 -9.10 -23.13 24.06
N SER A 166 -9.14 -22.77 22.77
CA SER A 166 -10.33 -22.89 21.93
C SER A 166 -10.50 -24.27 21.28
N VAL A 167 -9.42 -25.02 21.08
CA VAL A 167 -9.47 -26.40 20.60
C VAL A 167 -10.07 -27.32 21.67
N ASP A 168 -9.89 -26.98 22.94
CA ASP A 168 -10.43 -27.72 24.09
C ASP A 168 -11.92 -27.42 24.37
N ASN A 169 -12.49 -26.38 23.75
CA ASN A 169 -13.91 -26.02 23.88
C ASN A 169 -14.64 -26.23 22.54
N GLU A 170 -15.47 -27.27 22.43
CA GLU A 170 -16.18 -27.74 21.21
C GLU A 170 -17.18 -26.73 20.56
N GLU A 171 -17.15 -25.46 20.97
CA GLU A 171 -17.88 -24.37 20.33
C GLU A 171 -16.96 -23.25 19.84
N SER A 172 -16.76 -23.23 18.51
CA SER A 172 -16.02 -22.24 17.71
C SER A 172 -16.67 -20.84 17.64
N SER A 173 -17.68 -20.55 18.47
CA SER A 173 -18.59 -19.39 18.33
C SER A 173 -18.12 -18.09 19.01
N GLY A 174 -16.88 -18.01 19.49
CA GLY A 174 -16.38 -16.80 20.18
C GLY A 174 -14.87 -16.56 20.08
N LEU A 175 -14.17 -17.30 19.22
CA LEU A 175 -12.75 -17.06 18.90
C LEU A 175 -12.57 -15.73 18.17
N GLY A 176 -13.54 -15.37 17.33
CA GLY A 176 -13.49 -14.16 16.51
C GLY A 176 -13.29 -12.89 17.33
N ILE A 177 -14.07 -12.70 18.41
CA ILE A 177 -13.95 -11.48 19.23
C ILE A 177 -12.61 -11.42 19.98
N VAL A 178 -12.12 -12.55 20.50
CA VAL A 178 -10.80 -12.62 21.14
C VAL A 178 -9.69 -12.32 20.13
N LEU A 179 -9.78 -12.89 18.92
CA LEU A 179 -8.84 -12.62 17.83
C LEU A 179 -8.87 -11.15 17.43
N ILE A 180 -10.05 -10.53 17.35
CA ILE A 180 -10.21 -9.08 17.07
C ILE A 180 -9.47 -8.26 18.13
N HIS A 181 -9.68 -8.55 19.43
CA HIS A 181 -8.98 -7.85 20.51
C HIS A 181 -7.45 -8.01 20.43
N ILE A 182 -6.96 -9.23 20.13
CA ILE A 182 -5.53 -9.49 19.99
C ILE A 182 -4.95 -8.77 18.76
N LEU A 183 -5.64 -8.81 17.62
CA LEU A 183 -5.22 -8.13 16.39
C LEU A 183 -5.16 -6.61 16.57
N LEU A 184 -6.19 -6.01 17.19
CA LEU A 184 -6.20 -4.57 17.49
C LEU A 184 -5.06 -4.19 18.43
N ARG A 185 -4.88 -4.95 19.53
CA ARG A 185 -3.80 -4.71 20.51
C ARG A 185 -2.41 -4.82 19.88
N ASN A 186 -2.17 -5.87 19.09
CA ASN A 186 -0.90 -6.09 18.40
C ASN A 186 -0.61 -5.00 17.35
N SER A 187 -1.68 -4.36 16.83
CA SER A 187 -1.58 -3.22 15.92
C SER A 187 -1.44 -1.88 16.63
N GLY A 188 -1.27 -1.87 17.96
CA GLY A 188 -1.16 -0.66 18.78
C GLY A 188 -2.49 0.05 19.05
N ILE A 189 -3.61 -0.50 18.61
CA ILE A 189 -4.95 0.07 18.79
C ILE A 189 -5.48 -0.37 20.16
N LYS A 190 -5.71 0.60 21.06
CA LYS A 190 -6.23 0.34 22.41
C LYS A 190 -7.66 -0.22 22.37
N ASN A 191 -8.02 -1.08 23.33
CA ASN A 191 -9.36 -1.70 23.44
C ASN A 191 -10.54 -0.70 23.48
N GLN A 192 -10.32 0.54 23.90
CA GLN A 192 -11.33 1.62 23.89
C GLN A 192 -11.91 1.94 22.49
N PHE A 193 -11.28 1.43 21.45
CA PHE A 193 -11.67 1.60 20.06
C PHE A 193 -12.56 0.46 19.53
N PHE A 194 -12.95 -0.48 20.38
CA PHE A 194 -13.93 -1.52 20.08
C PHE A 194 -15.13 -1.38 21.03
N GLU A 195 -16.34 -1.31 20.46
CA GLU A 195 -17.58 -1.14 21.21
C GLU A 195 -18.62 -2.13 20.70
N LEU A 196 -19.24 -2.88 21.62
CA LEU A 196 -20.34 -3.80 21.34
C LEU A 196 -21.61 -3.25 21.99
N MET A 197 -22.59 -2.87 21.17
CA MET A 197 -23.91 -2.46 21.60
C MET A 197 -24.91 -3.57 21.29
N THR A 198 -25.74 -3.93 22.27
CA THR A 198 -26.76 -4.97 22.12
C THR A 198 -28.08 -4.46 22.64
N THR A 199 -29.14 -4.69 21.87
CA THR A 199 -30.54 -4.38 22.21
C THR A 199 -31.41 -5.61 21.94
N ASP A 200 -32.70 -5.51 22.26
CA ASP A 200 -33.67 -6.56 21.95
C ASP A 200 -33.93 -6.70 20.44
N ASP A 201 -33.57 -5.71 19.63
CA ASP A 201 -33.88 -5.66 18.20
C ASP A 201 -32.64 -5.83 17.31
N TYR A 202 -31.45 -5.47 17.81
CA TYR A 202 -30.21 -5.53 17.03
C TYR A 202 -28.96 -5.68 17.88
N THR A 203 -27.91 -6.17 17.22
CA THR A 203 -26.53 -6.19 17.72
C THR A 203 -25.68 -5.33 16.81
N GLU A 204 -24.86 -4.45 17.38
CA GLU A 204 -23.97 -3.56 16.65
C GLU A 204 -22.56 -3.63 17.23
N VAL A 205 -21.59 -3.85 16.36
CA VAL A 205 -20.17 -3.79 16.69
C VAL A 205 -19.57 -2.58 15.99
N THR A 206 -18.97 -1.70 16.78
CA THR A 206 -18.31 -0.49 16.31
C THR A 206 -16.80 -0.60 16.55
N ILE A 207 -16.02 -0.38 15.50
CA ILE A 207 -14.56 -0.34 15.54
C ILE A 207 -14.11 1.03 15.08
N ARG A 208 -13.32 1.72 15.90
CA ARG A 208 -12.80 3.07 15.63
C ARG A 208 -11.30 3.01 15.41
N ILE A 209 -10.84 3.04 14.17
CA ILE A 209 -9.41 3.03 13.87
C ILE A 209 -8.88 4.47 14.02
N PRO A 210 -8.01 4.77 15.01
CA PRO A 210 -7.44 6.10 15.14
C PRO A 210 -6.58 6.41 13.90
N LYS A 211 -6.58 7.68 13.47
CA LYS A 211 -5.66 8.17 12.43
C LYS A 211 -4.28 8.53 12.98
N LEU A 212 -4.09 8.45 14.30
CA LEU A 212 -2.85 8.76 15.00
C LEU A 212 -2.62 7.76 16.17
N LEU A 213 -1.61 6.86 16.09
CA LEU A 213 -1.29 5.87 17.17
C LEU A 213 -0.21 6.43 18.10
N LEU A 214 0.63 7.35 17.59
CA LEU A 214 1.69 8.01 18.37
C LEU A 214 1.26 9.42 18.79
N PRO A 215 1.70 9.93 19.95
CA PRO A 215 1.44 11.31 20.34
C PRO A 215 1.98 12.31 19.30
N LEU A 216 1.19 13.35 18.98
CA LEU A 216 1.54 14.42 18.02
C LEU A 216 2.90 15.07 18.31
N GLU A 217 3.27 15.24 19.57
CA GLU A 217 4.56 15.82 19.97
C GLU A 217 5.75 14.99 19.47
N SER A 218 5.66 13.66 19.57
CA SER A 218 6.70 12.75 19.10
C SER A 218 6.86 12.81 17.58
N GLN A 219 5.74 12.79 16.85
CA GLN A 219 5.75 12.93 15.39
C GLN A 219 6.36 14.27 14.97
N ASN A 220 5.91 15.38 15.57
CA ASN A 220 6.41 16.72 15.26
C ASN A 220 7.92 16.85 15.49
N ARG A 221 8.45 16.24 16.55
CA ARG A 221 9.90 16.23 16.81
C ARG A 221 10.67 15.49 15.73
N ILE A 222 10.20 14.31 15.31
CA ILE A 222 10.88 13.50 14.29
C ILE A 222 10.80 14.19 12.92
N ARG A 223 9.62 14.72 12.57
CA ARG A 223 9.43 15.53 11.37
C ARG A 223 10.37 16.73 11.34
N ALA A 224 10.52 17.46 12.44
CA ALA A 224 11.44 18.59 12.52
C ALA A 224 12.91 18.18 12.30
N LEU A 225 13.33 17.03 12.82
CA LEU A 225 14.68 16.49 12.57
C LEU A 225 14.89 16.14 11.09
N LEU A 226 13.91 15.48 10.46
CA LEU A 226 13.95 15.15 9.03
C LEU A 226 14.05 16.40 8.15
N ILE A 227 13.23 17.42 8.43
CA ILE A 227 13.27 18.70 7.70
C ILE A 227 14.65 19.35 7.86
N LYS A 228 15.19 19.39 9.07
CA LYS A 228 16.52 19.95 9.34
C LYS A 228 17.63 19.20 8.58
N GLU A 229 17.53 17.87 8.46
CA GLU A 229 18.49 17.09 7.68
C GLU A 229 18.43 17.41 6.18
N VAL A 230 17.23 17.62 5.63
CA VAL A 230 17.03 18.06 4.23
C VAL A 230 17.61 19.47 4.04
N GLU A 231 17.34 20.40 4.97
CA GLU A 231 17.90 21.75 4.96
C GLU A 231 19.42 21.76 5.02
N GLY A 232 20.01 20.82 5.77
CA GLY A 232 21.46 20.63 5.90
C GLY A 232 22.14 19.96 4.70
N LEU A 233 21.40 19.50 3.67
CA LEU A 233 22.04 18.97 2.47
C LEU A 233 22.80 20.07 1.71
N PRO A 234 24.03 19.80 1.23
CA PRO A 234 24.72 20.74 0.36
C PRO A 234 23.97 20.90 -0.97
N PRO A 235 24.14 22.04 -1.66
CA PRO A 235 23.68 22.15 -3.04
C PRO A 235 24.43 21.16 -3.94
N LEU A 236 23.87 20.90 -5.12
CA LEU A 236 24.59 20.18 -6.18
C LEU A 236 25.93 20.86 -6.48
N SER A 237 26.95 20.10 -6.87
CA SER A 237 28.26 20.69 -7.13
C SER A 237 28.18 21.77 -8.23
N PRO A 238 29.02 22.82 -8.19
CA PRO A 238 29.03 23.85 -9.22
C PRO A 238 29.19 23.27 -10.63
N GLN A 239 29.90 22.15 -10.76
CA GLN A 239 30.05 21.46 -12.02
C GLN A 239 28.76 20.79 -12.51
N ILE A 240 28.01 20.10 -11.65
CA ILE A 240 26.72 19.53 -12.03
C ILE A 240 25.74 20.65 -12.42
N GLN A 241 25.70 21.75 -11.65
CA GLN A 241 24.89 22.92 -12.00
C GLN A 241 25.27 23.51 -13.36
N LYS A 242 26.57 23.63 -13.65
CA LYS A 242 27.05 24.11 -14.95
C LYS A 242 26.66 23.17 -16.09
N LEU A 243 26.73 21.86 -15.88
CA LEU A 243 26.35 20.87 -16.89
C LEU A 243 24.84 20.92 -17.18
N ILE A 244 24.01 21.11 -16.15
CA ILE A 244 22.56 21.33 -16.27
C ILE A 244 22.26 22.59 -17.09
N GLN A 245 22.89 23.72 -16.74
CA GLN A 245 22.71 24.97 -17.48
C GLN A 245 23.09 24.85 -18.96
N LEU A 246 24.18 24.14 -19.26
CA LEU A 246 24.60 23.88 -20.64
C LEU A 246 23.61 22.98 -21.39
N SER A 247 22.92 22.06 -20.70
CA SER A 247 21.88 21.21 -21.31
C SER A 247 20.51 21.88 -21.46
N GLU A 248 20.33 23.09 -20.93
CA GLU A 248 19.11 23.90 -21.10
C GLU A 248 19.23 24.92 -22.26
N GLU A 249 20.42 25.10 -22.86
CA GLU A 249 20.63 26.01 -23.99
C GLU A 249 19.77 25.58 -25.21
N LYS A 250 19.04 26.52 -25.85
CA LYS A 250 18.14 26.20 -26.99
C LYS A 250 18.84 25.52 -28.17
N ASP A 251 20.12 25.86 -28.39
CA ASP A 251 20.99 25.27 -29.39
C ASP A 251 22.22 24.66 -28.69
N ILE A 252 22.13 23.38 -28.33
CA ILE A 252 23.20 22.71 -27.59
C ILE A 252 24.40 22.40 -28.47
N ASP A 253 25.53 22.97 -28.08
CA ASP A 253 26.85 22.63 -28.58
C ASP A 253 27.33 21.34 -27.89
N TRP A 254 27.03 20.20 -28.53
CA TRP A 254 27.43 18.87 -28.06
C TRP A 254 28.94 18.74 -27.78
N PRO A 255 29.85 19.20 -28.67
CA PRO A 255 31.28 19.28 -28.34
C PRO A 255 31.61 20.06 -27.07
N LYS A 256 31.03 21.24 -26.88
CA LYS A 256 31.25 22.09 -25.68
C LYS A 256 30.78 21.37 -24.42
N LEU A 257 29.58 20.78 -24.44
CA LEU A 257 29.06 20.01 -23.31
C LEU A 257 29.94 18.79 -23.00
N ALA A 258 30.33 18.02 -24.02
CA ALA A 258 31.22 16.87 -23.85
C ALA A 258 32.57 17.27 -23.26
N LYS A 259 33.14 18.41 -23.67
CA LYS A 259 34.41 18.92 -23.14
C LYS A 259 34.30 19.31 -21.66
N GLU A 260 33.15 19.84 -21.23
CA GLU A 260 32.91 20.15 -19.82
C GLU A 260 32.72 18.88 -18.97
N ILE A 261 32.04 17.86 -19.49
CA ILE A 261 31.90 16.54 -18.82
C ILE A 261 33.28 15.88 -18.65
N GLN A 262 34.12 15.91 -19.69
CA GLN A 262 35.45 15.31 -19.71
C GLN A 262 36.41 15.87 -18.65
N LYS A 263 36.09 17.00 -18.01
CA LYS A 263 36.85 17.54 -16.88
C LYS A 263 36.69 16.70 -15.61
N GLU A 264 35.63 15.92 -15.51
CA GLU A 264 35.40 14.98 -14.40
C GLU A 264 35.42 13.54 -14.93
N PRO A 265 36.52 12.80 -14.72
CA PRO A 265 36.62 11.40 -15.13
C PRO A 265 35.48 10.53 -14.60
N ALA A 266 35.02 10.79 -13.37
CA ALA A 266 33.91 10.07 -12.77
C ALA A 266 32.59 10.27 -13.55
N ILE A 267 32.21 11.52 -13.83
CA ILE A 267 30.98 11.82 -14.59
C ILE A 267 31.10 11.29 -16.03
N THR A 268 32.29 11.40 -16.62
CA THR A 268 32.57 10.88 -17.97
C THR A 268 32.34 9.36 -18.06
N ALA A 269 32.89 8.61 -17.10
CA ALA A 269 32.72 7.16 -17.04
C ALA A 269 31.24 6.80 -16.87
N GLU A 270 30.51 7.50 -15.98
CA GLU A 270 29.09 7.27 -15.74
C GLU A 270 28.23 7.53 -16.98
N ILE A 271 28.47 8.63 -17.71
CA ILE A 271 27.74 8.94 -18.95
C ILE A 271 27.99 7.87 -20.02
N LEU A 272 29.23 7.41 -20.17
CA LEU A 272 29.57 6.34 -21.11
C LEU A 272 28.95 5.00 -20.68
N LYS A 273 28.94 4.67 -19.39
CA LYS A 273 28.26 3.47 -18.86
C LYS A 273 26.76 3.54 -19.19
N VAL A 274 26.09 4.64 -18.86
CA VAL A 274 24.66 4.84 -19.13
C VAL A 274 24.34 4.73 -20.61
N ALA A 275 25.09 5.41 -21.49
CA ALA A 275 24.86 5.35 -22.94
C ALA A 275 25.07 3.95 -23.57
N ASN A 276 25.82 3.07 -22.89
CA ASN A 276 26.04 1.69 -23.32
C ASN A 276 25.14 0.69 -22.61
N SER A 277 24.31 1.13 -21.66
CA SER A 277 23.37 0.25 -20.98
C SER A 277 22.31 -0.29 -21.94
N PRO A 278 21.70 -1.46 -21.64
CA PRO A 278 20.59 -2.00 -22.42
C PRO A 278 19.38 -1.05 -22.57
N ILE A 279 19.26 -0.03 -21.69
CA ILE A 279 18.24 1.02 -21.80
C ILE A 279 18.46 1.91 -23.03
N PHE A 280 19.72 2.25 -23.32
CA PHE A 280 20.07 3.25 -24.35
C PHE A 280 20.80 2.65 -25.57
N GLY A 281 21.41 1.46 -25.46
CA GLY A 281 22.21 0.86 -26.51
C GLY A 281 22.06 -0.65 -26.57
N VAL A 282 21.68 -1.19 -27.74
CA VAL A 282 21.49 -2.65 -27.94
C VAL A 282 22.46 -3.22 -28.99
N HIS A 283 23.09 -2.39 -29.84
CA HIS A 283 23.80 -2.91 -31.02
C HIS A 283 25.19 -2.31 -31.32
N THR A 284 25.59 -1.18 -30.73
CA THR A 284 26.91 -0.58 -30.98
C THR A 284 27.48 0.07 -29.72
N LYS A 285 28.71 -0.31 -29.33
CA LYS A 285 29.41 0.27 -28.18
C LYS A 285 29.87 1.69 -28.50
N VAL A 286 29.47 2.65 -27.67
CA VAL A 286 29.88 4.05 -27.73
C VAL A 286 31.09 4.27 -26.85
N THR A 287 32.14 4.87 -27.39
CA THR A 287 33.38 5.19 -26.66
C THR A 287 33.61 6.70 -26.53
N LEU A 288 32.90 7.51 -27.32
CA LEU A 288 33.01 8.96 -27.32
C LEU A 288 31.87 9.63 -26.55
N VAL A 289 32.19 10.60 -25.70
CA VAL A 289 31.20 11.33 -24.88
C VAL A 289 30.16 12.03 -25.74
N VAL A 290 30.55 12.62 -26.87
CA VAL A 290 29.60 13.30 -27.77
C VAL A 290 28.57 12.31 -28.34
N GLU A 291 28.99 11.11 -28.71
CA GLU A 291 28.09 10.06 -29.20
C GLU A 291 27.19 9.54 -28.08
N ALA A 292 27.71 9.43 -26.86
CA ALA A 292 26.95 9.02 -25.69
C ALA A 292 25.83 10.01 -25.38
N LEU A 293 26.16 11.30 -25.39
CA LEU A 293 25.19 12.38 -25.20
C LEU A 293 24.10 12.38 -26.27
N LYS A 294 24.48 12.22 -27.55
CA LYS A 294 23.51 12.14 -28.65
C LYS A 294 22.59 10.92 -28.54
N ARG A 295 23.11 9.79 -28.08
CA ARG A 295 22.34 8.55 -27.88
C ARG A 295 21.37 8.67 -26.72
N ILE A 296 21.81 9.25 -25.61
CA ILE A 296 20.98 9.49 -24.43
C ILE A 296 19.87 10.52 -24.77
N GLY A 297 20.20 11.53 -25.57
CA GLY A 297 19.27 12.59 -25.96
C GLY A 297 19.19 13.73 -24.93
N LEU A 298 18.80 14.91 -25.40
CA LEU A 298 18.83 16.17 -24.64
C LEU A 298 18.09 16.11 -23.30
N HIS A 299 16.85 15.63 -23.35
CA HIS A 299 15.91 15.63 -22.24
C HIS A 299 16.36 14.70 -21.09
N ASN A 300 17.15 13.68 -21.43
CA ASN A 300 17.64 12.72 -20.46
C ASN A 300 18.93 13.16 -19.77
N ILE A 301 19.73 14.00 -20.41
CA ILE A 301 21.06 14.39 -19.92
C ILE A 301 20.98 15.22 -18.65
N GLU A 302 20.11 16.23 -18.63
CA GLU A 302 19.87 17.05 -17.45
C GLU A 302 19.52 16.17 -16.26
N SER A 303 18.53 15.30 -16.47
CA SER A 303 18.00 14.37 -15.48
C SER A 303 19.06 13.37 -14.99
N ILE A 304 19.97 12.91 -15.86
CA ILE A 304 21.12 12.07 -15.48
C ILE A 304 22.11 12.87 -14.62
N PHE A 305 22.40 14.12 -14.94
CA PHE A 305 23.27 14.96 -14.11
C PHE A 305 22.66 15.19 -12.72
N LEU A 306 21.35 15.42 -12.64
CA LEU A 306 20.61 15.52 -11.39
C LEU A 306 20.74 14.22 -10.59
N ALA A 307 20.55 13.06 -11.22
CA ALA A 307 20.67 11.75 -10.57
C ALA A 307 22.10 11.47 -10.06
N LEU A 308 23.13 11.75 -10.87
CA LEU A 308 24.53 11.58 -10.49
C LEU A 308 24.93 12.51 -9.35
N GLY A 309 24.47 13.77 -9.39
CA GLY A 309 24.71 14.75 -8.34
C GLY A 309 24.05 14.36 -7.02
N ALA A 310 22.77 13.98 -7.07
CA ALA A 310 22.02 13.47 -5.92
C ALA A 310 22.73 12.25 -5.30
N ARG A 311 23.09 11.27 -6.13
CA ARG A 311 23.79 10.06 -5.69
C ARG A 311 25.11 10.36 -5.01
N LYS A 312 25.92 11.28 -5.56
CA LYS A 312 27.21 11.67 -4.97
C LYS A 312 27.03 12.24 -3.57
N ILE A 313 26.06 13.12 -3.37
CA ILE A 313 25.78 13.72 -2.05
C ILE A 313 25.26 12.66 -1.07
N LEU A 314 24.25 11.90 -1.47
CA LEU A 314 23.58 10.93 -0.59
C LEU A 314 24.51 9.79 -0.19
N ASN A 315 25.30 9.23 -1.12
CA ASN A 315 26.27 8.18 -0.82
C ASN A 315 27.46 8.66 0.03
N SER A 316 27.76 9.97 0.02
CA SER A 316 28.82 10.54 0.87
C SER A 316 28.37 10.74 2.32
N LYS A 317 27.08 11.04 2.52
CA LYS A 317 26.51 11.37 3.83
C LYS A 317 25.86 10.16 4.51
N TYR A 318 25.30 9.24 3.73
CA TYR A 318 24.55 8.08 4.19
C TYR A 318 25.25 6.81 3.70
N SER A 319 25.33 5.78 4.55
CA SER A 319 25.97 4.49 4.20
C SER A 319 25.43 3.97 2.87
N LYS A 320 26.26 3.28 2.07
CA LYS A 320 25.89 2.81 0.73
C LYS A 320 24.60 1.98 0.78
N GLN A 321 23.46 2.60 0.51
CA GLN A 321 22.17 1.93 0.45
C GLN A 321 21.99 1.26 -0.91
N VAL A 322 22.85 0.26 -1.18
CA VAL A 322 22.90 -0.49 -2.44
C VAL A 322 21.53 -1.04 -2.81
N ALA A 323 20.75 -1.48 -1.81
CA ALA A 323 19.40 -1.99 -2.00
C ALA A 323 18.42 -0.94 -2.57
N ILE A 324 18.46 0.32 -2.09
CA ILE A 324 17.59 1.39 -2.63
C ILE A 324 17.96 1.68 -4.08
N TRP A 325 19.26 1.81 -4.37
CA TRP A 325 19.70 2.10 -5.74
C TRP A 325 19.38 0.96 -6.70
N SER A 326 19.53 -0.30 -6.27
CA SER A 326 19.14 -1.49 -7.04
C SER A 326 17.63 -1.49 -7.33
N HIS A 327 16.79 -1.19 -6.32
CA HIS A 327 15.34 -1.07 -6.51
C HIS A 327 14.96 0.08 -7.46
N SER A 328 15.57 1.25 -7.27
CA SER A 328 15.33 2.43 -8.10
C SER A 328 15.73 2.18 -9.56
N LEU A 329 16.85 1.48 -9.78
CA LEU A 329 17.25 1.04 -11.12
C LEU A 329 16.25 0.08 -11.74
N LYS A 330 15.83 -0.95 -10.99
CA LYS A 330 14.84 -1.91 -11.48
C LYS A 330 13.54 -1.21 -11.86
N THR A 331 13.08 -0.28 -11.02
CA THR A 331 11.89 0.55 -11.28
C THR A 331 12.06 1.43 -12.51
N SER A 332 13.23 2.08 -12.69
CA SER A 332 13.60 2.81 -13.90
C SER A 332 13.46 1.95 -15.15
N VAL A 333 14.07 0.76 -15.16
CA VAL A 333 14.02 -0.18 -16.30
C VAL A 333 12.58 -0.65 -16.56
N TYR A 334 11.83 -0.96 -15.51
CA TYR A 334 10.44 -1.41 -15.64
C TYR A 334 9.53 -0.32 -16.18
N SER A 335 9.80 0.95 -15.87
CA SER A 335 9.06 2.08 -16.45
C SER A 335 9.27 2.20 -17.95
N ARG A 336 10.49 1.90 -18.43
CA ARG A 336 10.78 1.82 -19.87
C ARG A 336 10.01 0.69 -20.51
N PHE A 337 10.04 -0.51 -19.94
CA PHE A 337 9.30 -1.65 -20.49
C PHE A 337 7.78 -1.40 -20.48
N LEU A 338 7.27 -0.76 -19.42
CA LEU A 338 5.85 -0.44 -19.30
C LEU A 338 5.42 0.62 -20.33
N SER A 339 6.28 1.57 -20.65
CA SER A 339 6.01 2.57 -21.70
C SER A 339 5.81 1.96 -23.09
N GLU A 340 6.36 0.76 -23.34
CA GLU A 340 6.20 0.01 -24.60
C GLU A 340 4.84 -0.69 -24.70
N GLU A 341 4.16 -0.94 -23.57
CA GLU A 341 2.85 -1.60 -23.54
C GLU A 341 1.70 -0.67 -23.95
N GLY A 342 1.84 0.65 -23.71
CA GLY A 342 0.85 1.65 -24.07
C GLY A 342 1.42 2.68 -25.04
N LYS A 343 0.92 2.73 -26.28
CA LYS A 343 1.42 3.68 -27.31
C LYS A 343 1.42 5.14 -26.85
N GLU A 344 0.47 5.53 -26.00
CA GLU A 344 0.36 6.89 -25.46
C GLU A 344 1.44 7.21 -24.41
N TYR A 345 2.06 6.18 -23.81
CA TYR A 345 3.09 6.31 -22.77
C TYR A 345 4.52 6.34 -23.32
N LEU A 346 4.74 5.91 -24.56
CA LEU A 346 6.08 5.88 -25.17
C LEU A 346 6.77 7.26 -25.16
N LYS A 347 6.00 8.34 -25.30
CA LYS A 347 6.50 9.72 -25.23
C LYS A 347 7.05 10.13 -23.84
N TYR A 348 6.71 9.37 -22.79
CA TYR A 348 7.17 9.59 -21.42
C TYR A 348 8.28 8.62 -21.00
N ALA A 349 8.66 7.67 -21.86
CA ALA A 349 9.57 6.58 -21.53
C ALA A 349 10.91 7.07 -20.95
N ASP A 350 11.43 8.15 -21.53
CA ASP A 350 12.67 8.81 -21.15
C ASP A 350 12.58 9.40 -19.75
N VAL A 351 11.68 10.37 -19.55
CA VAL A 351 11.42 11.04 -18.26
C VAL A 351 11.09 10.06 -17.15
N ALA A 352 10.28 9.04 -17.45
CA ALA A 352 9.90 8.02 -16.49
C ALA A 352 11.08 7.16 -16.04
N SER A 353 12.02 6.83 -16.94
CA SER A 353 13.22 6.09 -16.54
C SER A 353 13.97 6.85 -15.46
N ILE A 354 14.17 8.16 -15.64
CA ILE A 354 14.85 8.97 -14.61
C ILE A 354 13.99 9.11 -13.35
N CYS A 355 12.68 9.33 -13.48
CA CYS A 355 11.80 9.38 -12.31
C CYS A 355 11.85 8.09 -11.51
N GLY A 356 11.88 6.92 -12.17
CA GLY A 356 12.05 5.62 -11.52
C GLY A 356 13.39 5.50 -10.79
N LEU A 357 14.46 6.11 -11.30
CA LEU A 357 15.75 6.15 -10.61
C LEU A 357 15.76 7.06 -9.37
N LEU A 358 14.89 8.08 -9.34
CA LEU A 358 14.88 9.12 -8.31
C LEU A 358 13.69 9.06 -7.35
N HIS A 359 12.70 8.20 -7.60
CA HIS A 359 11.43 8.20 -6.84
C HIS A 359 11.66 8.01 -5.33
N ASP A 360 12.65 7.21 -4.96
CA ASP A 360 12.95 6.81 -3.58
C ASP A 360 14.05 7.64 -2.89
N LEU A 361 14.41 8.81 -3.43
CA LEU A 361 15.47 9.67 -2.86
C LEU A 361 15.28 9.96 -1.36
N GLY A 362 14.04 10.17 -0.91
CA GLY A 362 13.75 10.46 0.50
C GLY A 362 14.02 9.28 1.44
N ARG A 363 13.97 8.04 0.94
CA ARG A 363 14.26 6.84 1.76
C ARG A 363 15.70 6.82 2.23
N MET A 364 16.62 7.41 1.46
CA MET A 364 18.04 7.47 1.82
C MET A 364 18.27 8.29 3.09
N ILE A 365 17.52 9.40 3.26
CA ILE A 365 17.54 10.19 4.49
C ILE A 365 16.83 9.42 5.59
N LEU A 366 15.65 8.86 5.29
CA LEU A 366 14.84 8.16 6.28
C LEU A 366 15.60 7.03 6.98
N LEU A 367 16.25 6.15 6.20
CA LEU A 367 17.00 5.01 6.71
C LEU A 367 18.37 5.40 7.32
N SER A 368 18.80 6.66 7.15
CA SER A 368 20.02 7.17 7.79
C SER A 368 19.81 7.69 9.21
N LEU A 369 18.56 7.97 9.60
CA LEU A 369 18.23 8.35 10.97
C LEU A 369 18.37 7.15 11.91
N ASP A 370 18.75 7.45 13.15
CA ASP A 370 19.06 6.50 14.20
C ASP A 370 18.07 5.31 14.23
N LEU A 371 18.62 4.10 14.04
CA LEU A 371 17.90 2.84 13.96
C LEU A 371 17.03 2.57 15.20
N SER A 372 17.29 3.23 16.34
CA SER A 372 16.47 3.13 17.56
C SER A 372 15.07 3.74 17.42
N LEU A 373 14.92 4.84 16.65
CA LEU A 373 13.63 5.45 16.32
C LEU A 373 12.83 4.57 15.35
N ILE A 374 13.53 3.99 14.36
CA ILE A 374 12.95 3.01 13.43
C ILE A 374 12.62 1.70 14.16
N GLN A 375 13.34 1.32 15.21
CA GLN A 375 13.07 0.10 15.98
C GLN A 375 11.71 0.12 16.66
N GLN A 376 11.27 1.26 17.20
CA GLN A 376 9.93 1.39 17.77
C GLN A 376 8.83 1.19 16.71
N ILE A 377 9.12 1.59 15.47
CA ILE A 377 8.24 1.41 14.31
C ILE A 377 8.26 -0.04 13.81
N ARG A 378 9.42 -0.71 13.89
CA ARG A 378 9.57 -2.14 13.54
C ARG A 378 8.80 -3.05 14.50
N ILE A 379 8.64 -2.66 15.77
CA ILE A 379 7.82 -3.42 16.75
C ILE A 379 6.33 -3.46 16.34
N LEU A 380 5.85 -2.49 15.55
CA LEU A 380 4.50 -2.50 14.99
C LEU A 380 4.34 -3.48 13.80
N ARG A 381 5.41 -4.19 13.40
CA ARG A 381 5.40 -5.19 12.34
C ARG A 381 5.75 -6.57 12.87
N SER A 382 5.06 -7.58 12.32
CA SER A 382 5.40 -8.99 12.45
C SER A 382 6.41 -9.47 11.39
N ASP A 383 7.04 -8.56 10.65
CA ASP A 383 7.82 -8.87 9.45
C ASP A 383 9.24 -8.29 9.54
N GLU A 384 10.23 -9.13 9.24
CA GLU A 384 11.67 -8.83 9.43
C GLU A 384 12.25 -7.89 8.36
N SER A 385 11.47 -7.54 7.34
CA SER A 385 11.94 -6.68 6.24
C SER A 385 12.28 -5.26 6.71
N ASN A 386 13.46 -4.76 6.29
CA ASN A 386 13.97 -3.41 6.62
C ASN A 386 13.21 -2.26 5.91
N GLU A 387 12.20 -2.55 5.10
CA GLU A 387 11.51 -1.55 4.27
C GLU A 387 10.26 -1.00 4.96
N LEU A 388 10.28 0.28 5.31
CA LEU A 388 9.10 1.01 5.76
C LEU A 388 8.19 1.26 4.56
N SER A 389 6.89 1.01 4.71
CA SER A 389 5.92 1.42 3.69
C SER A 389 5.59 2.90 3.87
N GLU A 390 5.20 3.60 2.81
CA GLU A 390 4.89 5.04 2.86
C GLU A 390 3.89 5.40 3.97
N TRP A 391 2.82 4.60 4.12
CA TRP A 391 1.85 4.79 5.19
C TRP A 391 2.45 4.65 6.59
N VAL A 392 3.47 3.80 6.79
CA VAL A 392 4.10 3.64 8.11
C VAL A 392 4.72 4.97 8.50
N GLU A 393 5.37 5.60 7.53
CA GLU A 393 6.13 6.83 7.70
C GLU A 393 5.19 8.00 7.98
N GLU A 394 4.14 8.14 7.17
CA GLU A 394 3.08 9.14 7.40
C GLU A 394 2.53 9.00 8.83
N TYR A 395 2.30 7.76 9.24
CA TYR A 395 1.65 7.45 10.49
C TYR A 395 2.56 7.57 11.72
N THR A 396 3.84 7.22 11.59
CA THR A 396 4.77 7.17 12.71
C THR A 396 5.67 8.40 12.80
N LEU A 397 5.94 9.04 11.67
CA LEU A 397 6.84 10.17 11.55
C LEU A 397 6.10 11.48 11.22
N GLY A 398 4.86 11.40 10.73
CA GLY A 398 4.10 12.56 10.27
C GLY A 398 4.62 13.16 8.96
N ILE A 399 5.47 12.42 8.25
CA ILE A 399 6.04 12.77 6.95
C ILE A 399 6.50 11.49 6.23
N THR A 400 6.27 11.42 4.92
CA THR A 400 6.65 10.25 4.09
C THR A 400 8.00 10.42 3.40
N HIS A 401 8.60 9.33 2.93
CA HIS A 401 9.79 9.39 2.08
C HIS A 401 9.52 10.08 0.73
N SER A 402 8.31 9.99 0.19
CA SER A 402 7.90 10.72 -1.02
C SER A 402 7.89 12.24 -0.78
N GLU A 403 7.37 12.69 0.37
CA GLU A 403 7.41 14.10 0.79
C GLU A 403 8.84 14.58 1.02
N ILE A 404 9.66 13.80 1.75
CA ILE A 404 11.08 14.10 1.98
C ILE A 404 11.81 14.19 0.63
N GLY A 405 11.60 13.23 -0.25
CA GLY A 405 12.18 13.20 -1.60
C GLY A 405 11.80 14.44 -2.41
N ALA A 406 10.54 14.84 -2.38
CA ALA A 406 10.05 16.03 -3.07
C ALA A 406 10.67 17.32 -2.49
N MET A 407 10.90 17.40 -1.18
CA MET A 407 11.62 18.52 -0.55
C MET A 407 13.09 18.59 -1.03
N ILE A 408 13.77 17.44 -1.13
CA ILE A 408 15.14 17.36 -1.67
C ILE A 408 15.15 17.83 -3.13
N ALA A 409 14.24 17.30 -3.96
CA ALA A 409 14.14 17.62 -5.37
C ALA A 409 13.89 19.12 -5.60
N LYS A 410 12.97 19.73 -4.82
CA LYS A 410 12.73 21.17 -4.84
C LYS A 410 13.95 21.99 -4.41
N LYS A 411 14.65 21.57 -3.35
CA LYS A 411 15.88 22.23 -2.88
C LYS A 411 16.97 22.24 -3.95
N TRP A 412 17.05 21.19 -4.77
CA TRP A 412 17.99 21.08 -5.88
C TRP A 412 17.44 21.60 -7.21
N ASN A 413 16.28 22.27 -7.21
CA ASN A 413 15.61 22.83 -8.39
C ASN A 413 15.35 21.80 -9.50
N PHE A 414 14.93 20.60 -9.15
CA PHE A 414 14.54 19.60 -10.14
C PHE A 414 13.29 20.07 -10.92
N PRO A 415 13.15 19.67 -12.20
CA PRO A 415 11.94 19.88 -12.98
C PRO A 415 10.66 19.44 -12.26
N GLU A 416 9.57 20.18 -12.47
CA GLU A 416 8.27 19.95 -11.82
C GLU A 416 7.75 18.52 -12.03
N GLU A 417 7.98 17.95 -13.21
CA GLU A 417 7.62 16.56 -13.53
C GLU A 417 8.34 15.53 -12.66
N ILE A 418 9.62 15.74 -12.34
CA ILE A 418 10.37 14.85 -11.44
C ILE A 418 9.87 15.03 -10.00
N VAL A 419 9.62 16.28 -9.59
CA VAL A 419 9.08 16.59 -8.25
C VAL A 419 7.72 15.95 -8.04
N ASP A 420 6.80 16.09 -9.00
CA ASP A 420 5.47 15.49 -8.96
C ASP A 420 5.54 13.98 -8.84
N VAL A 421 6.40 13.33 -9.63
CA VAL A 421 6.51 11.87 -9.59
C VAL A 421 7.11 11.41 -8.27
N ILE A 422 8.17 12.05 -7.76
CA ILE A 422 8.71 11.71 -6.44
C ILE A 422 7.63 11.86 -5.35
N LEU A 423 6.79 12.89 -5.43
CA LEU A 423 5.75 13.13 -4.43
C LEU A 423 4.58 12.13 -4.53
N TYR A 424 4.15 11.77 -5.74
CA TYR A 424 2.91 11.03 -5.97
C TYR A 424 3.10 9.60 -6.47
N HIS A 425 4.33 9.06 -6.52
CA HIS A 425 4.58 7.71 -7.07
C HIS A 425 3.86 6.59 -6.33
N HIS A 426 3.51 6.75 -5.05
CA HIS A 426 2.68 5.79 -4.32
C HIS A 426 1.17 6.11 -4.35
N LYS A 427 0.80 7.37 -4.66
CA LYS A 427 -0.58 7.86 -4.69
C LYS A 427 -0.88 8.62 -5.99
N PRO A 428 -0.72 8.00 -7.18
CA PRO A 428 -0.78 8.70 -8.46
C PRO A 428 -2.13 9.37 -8.76
N TRP A 429 -3.21 8.92 -8.12
CA TRP A 429 -4.54 9.55 -8.19
C TRP A 429 -4.61 10.94 -7.53
N GLN A 430 -3.66 11.29 -6.65
CA GLN A 430 -3.57 12.63 -6.06
C GLN A 430 -2.87 13.64 -6.98
N CYS A 431 -2.15 13.17 -8.00
CA CYS A 431 -1.50 14.05 -8.97
C CYS A 431 -2.54 14.68 -9.91
N LYS A 432 -2.81 15.97 -9.72
CA LYS A 432 -3.77 16.75 -10.53
C LYS A 432 -3.11 17.49 -11.70
N SER A 433 -1.79 17.37 -11.86
CA SER A 433 -1.04 18.04 -12.92
C SER A 433 -1.07 17.24 -14.23
N LYS A 434 -0.49 17.81 -15.29
CA LYS A 434 -0.26 17.13 -16.58
C LYS A 434 0.66 15.89 -16.46
N ASN A 435 1.34 15.72 -15.33
CA ASN A 435 2.34 14.67 -15.08
C ASN A 435 1.72 13.39 -14.50
N ALA A 436 0.40 13.35 -14.26
CA ALA A 436 -0.31 12.17 -13.76
C ALA A 436 -0.04 10.87 -14.56
N PRO A 437 0.10 10.87 -15.90
CA PRO A 437 0.50 9.67 -16.64
C PRO A 437 1.86 9.11 -16.21
N ILE A 438 2.84 9.99 -15.95
CA ILE A 438 4.19 9.58 -15.53
C ILE A 438 4.11 8.97 -14.12
N CYS A 439 3.33 9.60 -13.22
CA CYS A 439 3.11 9.09 -11.87
C CYS A 439 2.49 7.68 -11.89
N ARG A 440 1.47 7.44 -12.73
CA ARG A 440 0.85 6.11 -12.89
C ARG A 440 1.83 5.06 -13.41
N MET A 441 2.71 5.45 -14.33
CA MET A 441 3.73 4.55 -14.88
C MET A 441 4.74 4.16 -13.80
N ILE A 442 5.25 5.13 -13.01
CA ILE A 442 6.18 4.82 -11.91
C ILE A 442 5.51 4.00 -10.82
N TYR A 443 4.26 4.31 -10.44
CA TYR A 443 3.50 3.52 -9.48
C TYR A 443 3.45 2.04 -9.88
N LEU A 444 3.04 1.75 -11.11
CA LEU A 444 2.92 0.37 -11.57
C LEU A 444 4.30 -0.30 -11.73
N SER A 445 5.32 0.43 -12.19
CA SER A 445 6.68 -0.09 -12.31
C SER A 445 7.32 -0.42 -10.96
N ASP A 446 7.11 0.41 -9.94
CA ASP A 446 7.58 0.20 -8.56
C ASP A 446 6.94 -1.07 -7.96
N ILE A 447 5.62 -1.21 -8.15
CA ILE A 447 4.89 -2.40 -7.71
C ILE A 447 5.40 -3.66 -8.41
N LEU A 448 5.60 -3.63 -9.73
CA LEU A 448 6.14 -4.76 -10.50
C LEU A 448 7.59 -5.09 -10.10
N ALA A 449 8.38 -4.09 -9.71
CA ALA A 449 9.76 -4.28 -9.27
C ALA A 449 9.84 -4.99 -7.89
N ASN A 450 8.83 -4.82 -7.02
CA ASN A 450 8.79 -5.26 -5.62
C ASN A 450 8.21 -6.68 -5.36
N THR A 451 8.14 -7.53 -6.38
CA THR A 451 7.33 -8.77 -6.40
C THR A 451 7.78 -9.91 -5.49
N ASN A 452 9.01 -9.89 -4.97
CA ASN A 452 9.51 -10.94 -4.06
C ASN A 452 9.01 -10.80 -2.60
N LYS A 453 8.07 -9.88 -2.30
CA LYS A 453 7.71 -9.50 -0.93
C LYS A 453 6.20 -9.50 -0.63
N GLY A 454 5.37 -10.16 -1.45
CA GLY A 454 3.91 -10.22 -1.24
C GLY A 454 3.17 -8.90 -1.45
N LYS A 455 3.86 -7.82 -1.85
CA LYS A 455 3.28 -6.55 -2.30
C LYS A 455 3.07 -6.61 -3.83
N GLY A 456 1.96 -6.07 -4.32
CA GLY A 456 1.70 -5.96 -5.77
C GLY A 456 0.93 -7.11 -6.40
N ASN A 457 -0.09 -7.64 -5.71
CA ASN A 457 -1.07 -8.51 -6.36
C ASN A 457 -1.95 -7.69 -7.29
N TYR A 458 -2.39 -8.27 -8.41
CA TYR A 458 -3.32 -7.68 -9.37
C TYR A 458 -4.51 -6.99 -8.69
N TYR A 459 -5.11 -7.63 -7.68
CA TYR A 459 -6.28 -7.11 -6.95
C TYR A 459 -5.99 -5.92 -6.03
N THR A 460 -4.71 -5.66 -5.72
CA THR A 460 -4.30 -4.54 -4.88
C THR A 460 -4.04 -3.26 -5.69
N ILE A 461 -4.03 -3.36 -7.01
CA ILE A 461 -3.78 -2.25 -7.93
C ILE A 461 -5.11 -1.76 -8.48
N GLU A 462 -5.22 -0.44 -8.60
CA GLU A 462 -6.39 0.27 -9.08
C GLU A 462 -6.73 -0.18 -10.51
N PRO A 463 -7.95 -0.71 -10.74
CA PRO A 463 -8.37 -1.18 -12.05
C PRO A 463 -8.23 -0.11 -13.14
N GLU A 464 -8.44 1.16 -12.80
CA GLU A 464 -8.28 2.29 -13.72
C GLU A 464 -6.82 2.48 -14.16
N ILE A 465 -5.85 2.22 -13.28
CA ILE A 465 -4.42 2.28 -13.60
C ILE A 465 -4.07 1.09 -14.50
N LEU A 466 -4.46 -0.12 -14.11
CA LEU A 466 -4.25 -1.34 -14.89
C LEU A 466 -4.84 -1.23 -16.30
N ALA A 467 -6.08 -0.73 -16.41
CA ALA A 467 -6.77 -0.51 -17.67
C ALA A 467 -6.02 0.48 -18.57
N SER A 468 -5.38 1.50 -18.00
CA SER A 468 -4.60 2.48 -18.77
C SER A 468 -3.37 1.85 -19.46
N PHE A 469 -2.90 0.70 -19.00
CA PHE A 469 -1.84 -0.10 -19.62
C PHE A 469 -2.38 -1.33 -20.37
N GLY A 470 -3.70 -1.42 -20.60
CA GLY A 470 -4.33 -2.54 -21.29
C GLY A 470 -4.36 -3.84 -20.47
N ILE A 471 -4.23 -3.75 -19.14
CA ILE A 471 -4.23 -4.91 -18.25
C ILE A 471 -5.63 -5.06 -17.64
N TYR A 472 -6.41 -5.99 -18.18
CA TYR A 472 -7.80 -6.23 -17.76
C TYR A 472 -8.00 -7.53 -16.98
N GLU A 473 -6.99 -8.39 -16.94
CA GLU A 473 -7.06 -9.71 -16.32
C GLU A 473 -5.78 -10.02 -15.55
N GLU A 474 -5.90 -10.76 -14.45
CA GLU A 474 -4.77 -11.20 -13.62
C GLU A 474 -3.73 -11.99 -14.45
N LYS A 475 -4.19 -12.81 -15.40
CA LYS A 475 -3.31 -13.58 -16.28
C LYS A 475 -2.37 -12.67 -17.06
N LYS A 476 -2.90 -11.60 -17.67
CA LYS A 476 -2.10 -10.62 -18.42
C LYS A 476 -1.11 -9.90 -17.52
N TYR A 477 -1.51 -9.54 -16.30
CA TYR A 477 -0.62 -8.94 -15.31
C TYR A 477 0.57 -9.86 -14.98
N ARG A 478 0.31 -11.15 -14.73
CA ARG A 478 1.36 -12.15 -14.46
C ARG A 478 2.30 -12.37 -15.65
N GLU A 479 1.75 -12.37 -16.87
CA GLU A 479 2.56 -12.46 -18.11
C GLU A 479 3.51 -11.26 -18.26
N ILE A 480 3.03 -10.04 -18.02
CA ILE A 480 3.85 -8.82 -18.07
C ILE A 480 4.95 -8.87 -17.01
N GLN A 481 4.57 -9.23 -15.78
CA GLN A 481 5.47 -9.34 -14.64
C GLN A 481 6.62 -10.32 -14.92
N GLU A 482 6.31 -11.53 -15.39
CA GLU A 482 7.31 -12.56 -15.71
C GLU A 482 8.21 -12.12 -16.87
N ARG A 483 7.64 -11.53 -17.93
CA ARG A 483 8.42 -11.01 -19.06
C ARG A 483 9.38 -9.89 -18.62
N PHE A 484 8.93 -8.96 -17.79
CA PHE A 484 9.77 -7.86 -17.29
C PHE A 484 10.89 -8.37 -16.38
N LYS A 485 10.58 -9.36 -15.55
CA LYS A 485 11.57 -10.06 -14.73
C LYS A 485 12.64 -10.72 -15.60
N ASN A 486 12.24 -11.53 -16.58
CA ASN A 486 13.18 -12.23 -17.45
C ASN A 486 14.05 -11.27 -18.25
N ARG A 487 13.47 -10.23 -18.86
CA ARG A 487 14.22 -9.19 -19.59
C ARG A 487 15.20 -8.40 -18.70
N PHE A 488 14.88 -8.22 -17.42
CA PHE A 488 15.80 -7.57 -16.48
C PHE A 488 16.92 -8.50 -16.03
N GLU A 489 16.61 -9.76 -15.72
CA GLU A 489 17.61 -10.77 -15.32
C GLU A 489 18.59 -11.08 -16.46
N GLU A 490 18.14 -11.07 -17.73
CA GLU A 490 18.99 -11.22 -18.92
C GLU A 490 20.13 -10.20 -19.00
N HIS A 491 19.93 -9.00 -18.45
CA HIS A 491 20.90 -7.90 -18.47
C HIS A 491 21.29 -7.42 -17.07
N LYS A 492 21.08 -8.26 -16.05
CA LYS A 492 21.25 -7.86 -14.65
C LYS A 492 22.66 -7.41 -14.34
N ASP A 493 23.67 -8.14 -14.80
CA ASP A 493 25.07 -7.79 -14.56
C ASP A 493 25.41 -6.42 -15.19
N GLU A 494 24.90 -6.16 -16.40
CA GLU A 494 25.06 -4.86 -17.09
C GLU A 494 24.34 -3.72 -16.35
N PHE A 495 23.19 -4.01 -15.73
CA PHE A 495 22.45 -3.04 -14.93
C PHE A 495 23.12 -2.79 -13.57
N GLU A 496 23.55 -3.82 -12.86
CA GLU A 496 24.22 -3.69 -11.56
C GLU A 496 25.59 -2.99 -11.69
N GLU A 497 26.32 -3.19 -12.79
CA GLU A 497 27.57 -2.46 -13.12
C GLU A 497 27.38 -0.94 -13.34
N LEU A 498 26.17 -0.47 -13.66
CA LEU A 498 25.89 0.98 -13.76
C LEU A 498 25.97 1.70 -12.40
N PHE A 499 25.82 0.96 -11.30
CA PHE A 499 25.69 1.53 -9.96
C PHE A 499 26.75 1.05 -8.95
N HIS A 500 27.68 0.19 -9.40
CA HIS A 500 28.95 -0.14 -8.76
C HIS A 500 30.10 0.70 -9.34
#